data_AF-A0A0M1J2H5-F1
#
_entry.id   AF-A0A0M1J2H5-F1
#
_cell.length_a   1.000
_cell.length_b   1.000
_cell.length_c   1.000
_cell.angle_alpha   90.00
_cell.angle_beta   90.00
_cell.angle_gamma   90.00
#
_symmetry.space_group_name_H-M   'P 1'
#
loop_
_entity.id
_entity.type
_entity.pdbx_description
1 polymer ?
#
loop_
_entity_poly.entity_id
_entity_poly.type
_entity_poly.pdbx_seq_one_letter_code
_entity_poly.pdbx_strand_id
1 'polypeptide(L)' 'MLADSTSRWAEALREVSGRLGQMPVEEGYPAYLASRLAAIYERAGRINTLGGDKGSVTLIGAV' A
#
# COMPACT_ATOMS: atom_id res chain seq x y z
N MET A 1 -4.30 12.38 0.56
CA MET A 1 -3.62 11.55 1.58
C MET A 1 -2.13 11.59 1.30
N LEU A 2 -1.33 11.85 2.32
CA LEU A 2 0.13 11.87 2.22
C LEU A 2 0.66 10.69 3.05
N ALA A 3 1.43 9.81 2.41
CA ALA A 3 2.04 8.65 3.04
C ALA A 3 3.56 8.89 3.15
N ASP A 4 4.03 9.09 4.37
CA ASP A 4 5.45 9.27 4.70
C ASP A 4 5.83 8.33 5.86
N SER A 5 6.57 7.23 5.66
CA SER A 5 7.17 6.74 4.40
C SER A 5 6.65 5.36 3.99
N THR A 6 6.51 5.16 2.68
CA THR A 6 6.12 3.88 2.08
C THR A 6 7.18 2.81 2.32
N SER A 7 8.46 3.18 2.43
CA SER A 7 9.55 2.26 2.80
C SER A 7 9.39 1.71 4.22
N ARG A 8 9.07 2.56 5.20
CA ARG A 8 8.83 2.11 6.58
C ARG A 8 7.63 1.18 6.68
N TRP A 9 6.59 1.45 5.88
CA TRP A 9 5.44 0.56 5.79
C TRP A 9 5.82 -0.81 5.21
N ALA A 10 6.66 -0.86 4.17
CA ALA A 10 7.16 -2.10 3.62
C ALA A 10 8.00 -2.88 4.63
N GLU A 11 8.89 -2.20 5.37
CA GLU A 11 9.70 -2.82 6.43
C GLU A 11 8.84 -3.41 7.56
N ALA A 12 7.79 -2.69 7.99
CA ALA A 12 6.84 -3.22 8.95
C ALA A 12 6.12 -4.47 8.41
N LEU A 13 5.76 -4.47 7.12
CA LEU A 13 5.14 -5.62 6.47
C LEU A 13 6.08 -6.83 6.45
N ARG A 14 7.37 -6.59 6.19
CA ARG A 14 8.44 -7.60 6.21
C ARG A 14 8.59 -8.24 7.60
N GLU A 15 8.59 -7.41 8.65
CA GLU A 15 8.67 -7.89 10.02
C GLU A 15 7.45 -8.74 10.40
N VAL A 16 6.25 -8.30 10.04
CA VAL A 16 5.00 -9.04 10.29
C VAL A 16 4.98 -10.36 9.51
N SER A 17 5.33 -10.36 8.23
CA SER A 17 5.38 -11.60 7.43
C SER A 17 6.39 -12.61 8.00
N GLY A 18 7.54 -12.12 8.48
CA GLY A 18 8.54 -12.96 9.15
C GLY A 18 8.00 -13.59 10.44
N ARG A 19 7.30 -12.81 11.28
CA ARG A 19 6.66 -13.33 12.51
C ARG A 19 5.56 -14.36 12.22
N LEU A 20 4.91 -14.27 11.06
CA LEU A 20 3.90 -15.22 10.60
C LEU A 20 4.51 -16.47 9.93
N GLY A 21 5.84 -16.58 9.87
CA GLY A 21 6.53 -17.74 9.29
C GLY A 21 6.40 -17.83 7.76
N GLN A 22 6.07 -16.73 7.08
CA GLN A 22 5.99 -16.72 5.63
C GLN A 22 7.39 -16.76 5.03
N MET A 23 7.57 -17.57 3.99
CA MET A 23 8.85 -17.61 3.29
C MET A 23 9.10 -16.28 2.57
N PRO A 24 10.24 -15.62 2.83
CA PRO A 24 10.60 -14.39 2.14
C PRO A 24 10.90 -14.68 0.66
N VAL A 25 10.72 -13.66 -0.17
CA VAL A 25 11.11 -13.70 -1.59
C VAL A 25 12.33 -12.80 -1.79
N GLU A 26 12.17 -11.67 -2.45
CA GLU A 26 13.26 -10.77 -2.80
C GLU A 26 13.56 -9.82 -1.64
N GLU A 27 14.84 -9.65 -1.30
CA GLU A 27 15.33 -8.79 -0.21
C GLU A 27 14.69 -9.04 1.17
N GLY A 28 14.10 -10.22 1.38
CA GLY A 28 13.43 -10.58 2.64
C GLY A 28 11.95 -10.19 2.70
N TYR A 29 11.40 -9.52 1.67
CA TYR A 29 9.99 -9.09 1.64
C TYR A 29 9.03 -10.23 1.27
N PRO A 30 7.75 -10.14 1.69
CA PRO A 30 6.74 -11.10 1.28
C PRO A 30 6.38 -10.94 -0.21
N ALA A 31 6.02 -12.06 -0.85
CA ALA A 31 5.65 -12.11 -2.28
C ALA A 31 4.53 -11.13 -2.67
N TYR A 32 3.68 -10.76 -1.73
CA TYR A 32 2.51 -9.90 -1.94
C TYR A 32 2.79 -8.40 -1.73
N LEU A 33 4.04 -7.98 -1.48
CA LEU A 33 4.37 -6.57 -1.25
C LEU A 33 3.86 -5.67 -2.40
N ALA A 34 4.18 -6.04 -3.65
CA ALA A 34 3.76 -5.31 -4.83
C ALA A 34 2.23 -5.24 -4.96
N SER A 35 1.54 -6.35 -4.76
CA SER A 35 0.07 -6.40 -4.82
C SER A 35 -0.58 -5.57 -3.70
N ARG A 36 0.01 -5.52 -2.50
CA ARG A 36 -0.49 -4.68 -1.40
C ARG A 36 -0.26 -3.19 -1.66
N LEU A 37 0.88 -2.82 -2.24
CA LEU A 37 1.14 -1.45 -2.68
C LEU A 37 0.13 -1.04 -3.75
N ALA A 38 -0.02 -1.86 -4.80
CA ALA A 38 -1.00 -1.61 -5.86
C ALA A 38 -2.40 -1.40 -5.29
N ALA A 39 -2.87 -2.29 -4.41
CA ALA A 39 -4.18 -2.19 -3.78
C ALA A 39 -4.39 -0.90 -2.96
N ILE A 40 -3.33 -0.26 -2.45
CA ILE A 40 -3.43 1.04 -1.78
C ILE A 40 -3.49 2.17 -2.81
N TYR A 41 -2.59 2.18 -3.78
CA TYR A 41 -2.51 3.25 -4.78
C TYR A 41 -3.71 3.27 -5.73
N GLU A 42 -4.25 2.11 -6.10
CA GLU A 42 -5.43 1.98 -6.96
C GLU A 42 -6.72 2.52 -6.33
N ARG A 43 -6.74 2.72 -5.00
CA ARG A 43 -7.87 3.36 -4.31
C ARG A 43 -7.89 4.87 -4.48
N ALA A 44 -6.82 5.46 -5.00
CA ALA A 44 -6.76 6.87 -5.33
C ALA A 44 -7.37 7.13 -6.72
N GLY A 45 -8.01 8.28 -6.89
CA GLY A 45 -8.61 8.64 -8.17
C GLY A 45 -9.71 9.68 -8.02
N ARG A 46 -10.21 10.14 -9.17
CA ARG A 46 -11.47 10.89 -9.25
C ARG A 46 -12.62 9.88 -9.27
N ILE A 47 -13.64 10.15 -8.49
CA ILE A 47 -14.77 9.22 -8.28
C ILE A 47 -16.09 9.98 -8.33
N ASN A 48 -17.14 9.27 -8.74
CA ASN A 48 -18.50 9.67 -8.43
C ASN A 48 -18.91 8.93 -7.15
N THR A 49 -19.37 9.65 -6.14
CA THR A 49 -19.82 9.06 -4.89
C THR A 49 -21.11 8.28 -5.12
N LEU A 50 -21.47 7.41 -4.18
CA LEU A 50 -22.75 6.69 -4.21
C LEU A 50 -23.96 7.64 -4.14
N GLY A 51 -23.77 8.87 -3.65
CA GLY A 51 -24.78 9.93 -3.64
C GLY A 51 -24.89 10.72 -4.95
N GLY A 52 -24.03 10.44 -5.95
CA GLY A 52 -24.02 11.12 -7.24
C GLY A 52 -23.08 12.33 -7.35
N ASP A 53 -22.40 12.71 -6.27
CA ASP A 53 -21.47 13.84 -6.26
C ASP A 53 -20.11 13.47 -6.86
N LYS A 54 -19.38 14.47 -7.38
CA LYS A 54 -18.00 14.30 -7.83
C LYS A 54 -17.03 14.51 -6.67
N GLY A 55 -16.06 13.62 -6.53
CA GLY A 55 -14.99 13.70 -5.54
C GLY A 55 -13.64 13.27 -6.09
N SER A 56 -12.58 13.46 -5.30
CA SER A 56 -11.26 12.95 -5.61
C SER A 56 -10.50 12.54 -4.35
N VAL A 57 -9.71 11.49 -4.49
CA VAL A 57 -8.71 11.05 -3.51
C VAL A 57 -7.36 11.08 -4.21
N THR A 58 -6.51 12.04 -3.86
CA THR A 58 -5.13 12.09 -4.33
C THR A 58 -4.21 11.47 -3.29
N LEU A 59 -3.36 10.55 -3.71
CA LEU A 59 -2.36 9.91 -2.85
C LEU A 59 -0.96 10.37 -3.29
N ILE A 60 -0.15 10.79 -2.32
CA ILE A 60 1.26 11.16 -2.53
C ILE A 60 2.06 10.31 -1.55
N GLY A 61 3.02 9.54 -2.06
CA GLY A 61 3.90 8.71 -1.24
C GLY A 61 5.34 9.23 -1.28
N ALA A 62 5.99 9.25 -0.12
CA ALA A 62 7.43 9.37 0.01
C ALA A 62 8.03 7.99 0.25
N VAL A 63 9.12 7.67 -0.46
CA VAL A 63 9.85 6.40 -0.36
C VAL A 63 11.13 6.64 0.41
#